data_AF-A0A1M6SRH3-F1
#
_entry.id   AF-A0A1M6SRH3-F1
#
_cell.length_a   1.000
_cell.length_b   1.000
_cell.length_c   1.000
_cell.angle_alpha   90.00
_cell.angle_beta   90.00
_cell.angle_gamma   90.00
#
_symmetry.space_group_name_H-M   'P 1'
#
loop_
_entity.id
_entity.type
_entity.pdbx_description
1 polymer ?
#
loop_
_entity_poly.entity_id
_entity_poly.type
_entity_poly.pdbx_seq_one_letter_code
_entity_poly.pdbx_strand_id
1 'polypeptide(L)'
;MKSRILVAGMAALALASLSGCAGSVNAAKSIEFADSNKTIAQEAKVDAAQLESANAKLDSAKALQADGDEEEAAALAEQSSLEYRLAVANAELDAAKKEDEKVEKELRGDVERKLLYQSILDQETKNGGAK
;
A
#
# COMPACT_ATOMS: atom_id res chain seq x y z
N MET A 1 -26.41 -38.34 -8.72
CA MET A 1 -26.27 -36.86 -8.70
C MET A 1 -26.32 -36.42 -7.25
N LYS A 2 -25.50 -35.55 -6.70
CA LYS A 2 -24.18 -34.98 -7.03
C LYS A 2 -23.73 -34.36 -5.69
N SER A 3 -22.61 -34.85 -5.18
CA SER A 3 -21.65 -34.20 -4.27
C SER A 3 -22.13 -32.94 -3.54
N ARG A 4 -22.58 -33.09 -2.29
CA ARG A 4 -22.45 -32.07 -1.26
C ARG A 4 -21.31 -32.53 -0.35
N ILE A 5 -20.51 -31.61 0.17
CA ILE A 5 -19.18 -31.80 0.80
C ILE A 5 -18.07 -31.61 -0.23
N LEU A 6 -17.64 -30.36 -0.41
CA LEU A 6 -16.29 -29.93 -0.79
C LEU A 6 -16.32 -28.40 -1.03
N VAL A 7 -16.56 -27.61 0.02
CA VAL A 7 -16.34 -26.14 -0.04
C VAL A 7 -15.49 -25.65 1.14
N ALA A 8 -15.15 -26.51 2.10
CA ALA A 8 -14.25 -26.14 3.21
C ALA A 8 -12.76 -26.45 2.94
N GLY A 9 -12.42 -26.97 1.76
CA GLY A 9 -11.07 -27.50 1.46
C GLY A 9 -10.10 -26.56 0.74
N MET A 10 -10.56 -25.42 0.21
CA MET A 10 -9.70 -24.55 -0.62
C MET A 10 -8.89 -23.51 0.16
N ALA A 11 -9.18 -23.26 1.44
CA ALA A 11 -8.37 -22.35 2.26
C ALA A 11 -7.12 -23.03 2.85
N ALA A 12 -7.14 -24.35 3.04
CA ALA A 12 -6.03 -25.08 3.66
C ALA A 12 -4.90 -25.46 2.68
N LEU A 13 -5.16 -25.43 1.37
CA LEU A 13 -4.17 -25.79 0.34
C LEU A 13 -3.23 -24.64 -0.05
N ALA A 14 -3.52 -23.40 0.36
CA ALA A 14 -2.61 -22.26 0.15
C ALA A 14 -1.42 -22.26 1.13
N LEU A 15 -1.51 -22.98 2.26
CA LEU A 15 -0.41 -23.15 3.22
C LEU A 15 0.63 -24.17 2.76
N ALA A 16 0.27 -25.09 1.85
CA ALA A 16 1.18 -26.13 1.35
C ALA A 16 2.11 -25.64 0.22
N SER A 17 1.86 -24.47 -0.38
CA SER A 17 2.76 -23.86 -1.37
C SER A 17 3.88 -23.03 -0.74
N LEU A 18 3.93 -22.89 0.58
CA LEU A 18 5.03 -22.25 1.31
C LEU A 18 6.17 -23.21 1.66
N SER A 19 5.98 -24.53 1.55
CA SER A 19 7.01 -25.55 1.86
C SER A 19 8.03 -25.73 0.73
N GLY A 20 8.39 -24.66 0.02
CA GLY A 20 8.98 -24.71 -1.32
C GLY A 20 10.15 -23.76 -1.58
N CYS A 21 10.92 -23.37 -0.58
CA CYS A 21 12.29 -22.87 -0.79
C CYS A 21 13.26 -23.78 -0.03
N ALA A 22 13.82 -24.78 -0.70
CA ALA A 22 14.95 -25.57 -0.22
C ALA A 22 16.26 -24.76 -0.26
N GLY A 23 16.23 -23.54 0.26
CA GLY A 23 17.40 -22.83 0.77
C GLY A 23 17.30 -22.92 2.29
N SER A 24 18.42 -23.10 2.99
CA SER A 24 18.46 -23.01 4.45
C SER A 24 17.62 -21.82 4.92
N VAL A 25 16.51 -22.08 5.63
CA VAL A 25 15.72 -21.01 6.23
C VAL A 25 16.67 -20.21 7.11
N ASN A 26 16.72 -18.91 6.87
CA ASN A 26 17.64 -18.01 7.56
C ASN A 26 16.81 -16.88 8.17
N ALA A 27 16.31 -17.11 9.39
CA ALA A 27 15.46 -16.15 10.07
C ALA A 27 16.19 -14.82 10.27
N ALA A 28 17.51 -14.85 10.52
CA ALA A 28 18.31 -13.64 10.70
C ALA A 28 18.22 -12.72 9.48
N LYS A 29 18.35 -13.28 8.27
CA LYS A 29 18.24 -12.52 7.03
C LYS A 29 16.83 -12.00 6.78
N SER A 30 15.81 -12.80 7.08
CA SER A 30 14.42 -12.36 6.94
C SER A 30 14.08 -11.23 7.92
N ILE A 31 14.58 -11.30 9.16
CA ILE A 31 14.44 -10.26 10.19
C ILE A 31 15.16 -8.98 9.76
N GLU A 32 16.40 -9.07 9.26
CA GLU A 32 17.15 -7.92 8.74
C GLU A 32 16.39 -7.22 7.60
N PHE A 33 15.80 -8.01 6.70
CA PHE A 33 14.98 -7.47 5.61
C PHE A 33 13.70 -6.80 6.15
N ALA A 34 13.05 -7.38 7.16
CA ALA A 34 11.89 -6.77 7.80
C ALA A 34 12.25 -5.46 8.54
N ASP A 35 13.36 -5.40 9.27
CA ASP A 35 13.88 -4.18 9.92
C ASP A 35 14.21 -3.08 8.88
N SER A 36 14.77 -3.47 7.74
CA SER A 36 15.00 -2.54 6.62
C SER A 36 13.68 -1.95 6.09
N ASN A 37 12.66 -2.78 5.90
CA ASN A 37 11.34 -2.32 5.45
C ASN A 37 10.62 -1.47 6.51
N LYS A 38 10.81 -1.77 7.80
CA LYS A 38 10.34 -0.91 8.90
C LYS A 38 10.94 0.49 8.81
N THR A 39 12.25 0.57 8.57
CA THR A 39 12.95 1.86 8.40
C THR A 39 12.38 2.64 7.22
N ILE A 40 12.20 1.99 6.06
CA ILE A 40 11.58 2.61 4.89
C ILE A 40 10.17 3.13 5.20
N ALA A 41 9.34 2.35 5.91
CA ALA A 41 8.00 2.76 6.29
C ALA A 41 8.00 3.98 7.24
N GLN A 42 8.97 4.05 8.15
CA GLN A 42 9.16 5.20 9.04
C GLN A 42 9.63 6.45 8.29
N GLU A 43 10.57 6.29 7.34
CA GLU A 43 11.04 7.38 6.47
C GLU A 43 9.93 7.92 5.56
N ALA A 44 9.06 7.02 5.07
CA ALA A 44 7.84 7.36 4.34
C ALA A 44 6.75 7.98 5.23
N LYS A 45 6.99 8.10 6.54
CA LYS A 45 6.07 8.68 7.54
C LYS A 45 4.69 8.00 7.55
N VAL A 46 4.67 6.68 7.33
CA VAL A 46 3.46 5.87 7.46
C VAL A 46 2.95 5.96 8.91
N ASP A 47 1.62 6.02 9.08
CA ASP A 47 1.01 6.14 10.40
C ASP A 47 1.36 4.92 11.27
N ALA A 48 1.73 5.16 12.53
CA ALA A 48 2.12 4.11 13.47
C ALA A 48 1.03 3.04 13.67
N ALA A 49 -0.26 3.42 13.61
CA ALA A 49 -1.37 2.48 13.72
C ALA A 49 -1.42 1.52 12.52
N GLN A 50 -1.02 1.96 11.32
CA GLN A 50 -0.92 1.10 10.14
C GLN A 50 0.25 0.10 10.24
N LEU A 51 1.23 0.38 11.09
CA LEU A 51 2.41 -0.45 11.29
C LEU A 51 2.30 -1.40 12.49
N GLU A 52 1.25 -1.32 13.30
CA GLU A 52 1.12 -2.06 14.56
C GLU A 52 1.23 -3.57 14.37
N SER A 53 0.47 -4.13 13.42
CA SER A 53 0.51 -5.55 13.08
C SER A 53 1.89 -6.01 12.59
N ALA A 54 2.53 -5.22 11.72
CA ALA A 54 3.84 -5.53 11.18
C ALA A 54 4.92 -5.51 12.28
N ASN A 55 4.85 -4.53 13.18
CA ASN A 55 5.74 -4.44 14.35
C ASN A 55 5.59 -5.65 15.26
N ALA A 56 4.35 -6.01 15.61
CA ALA A 56 4.08 -7.16 16.48
C ALA A 56 4.64 -8.47 15.88
N LYS A 57 4.49 -8.68 14.56
CA LYS A 57 5.06 -9.86 13.88
C LYS A 57 6.59 -9.86 13.88
N LEU A 58 7.22 -8.69 13.70
CA LEU A 58 8.67 -8.58 13.75
C LEU A 58 9.22 -8.86 15.14
N ASP A 59 8.55 -8.37 16.18
CA ASP A 59 8.94 -8.61 17.57
C ASP A 59 8.79 -10.11 17.91
N SER A 60 7.70 -10.75 17.48
CA SER A 60 7.52 -12.20 17.60
C SER A 60 8.57 -13.00 16.83
N ALA A 61 8.92 -12.58 15.61
CA ALA A 61 9.97 -13.23 14.83
C ALA A 61 11.33 -13.20 15.54
N LYS A 62 11.68 -12.07 16.16
CA LYS A 62 12.91 -11.92 16.95
C LYS A 62 12.90 -12.81 18.20
N ALA A 63 11.75 -12.95 18.85
CA ALA A 63 11.61 -13.86 20.00
C ALA A 63 11.78 -15.33 19.58
N LEU A 64 11.07 -15.77 18.54
CA LEU A 64 11.17 -17.15 18.04
C LEU A 64 12.58 -17.50 17.55
N GLN A 65 13.27 -16.56 16.91
CA GLN A 65 14.67 -16.75 16.53
C GLN A 65 15.54 -16.99 17.77
N ALA A 66 15.35 -16.22 18.84
CA ALA A 66 16.10 -16.39 20.08
C ALA A 66 15.81 -17.75 20.76
N ASP A 67 14.61 -18.29 20.57
CA ASP A 67 14.19 -19.60 21.07
C ASP A 67 14.63 -20.77 20.14
N GLY A 68 15.16 -20.47 18.96
CA GLY A 68 15.66 -21.46 17.98
C GLY A 68 14.61 -21.95 16.98
N ASP A 69 13.40 -21.39 17.00
CA ASP A 69 12.30 -21.70 16.08
C ASP A 69 12.45 -20.94 14.75
N GLU A 70 13.52 -21.26 14.02
CA GLU A 70 13.98 -20.56 12.81
C GLU A 70 12.93 -20.50 11.68
N GLU A 71 12.14 -21.56 11.48
CA GLU A 71 11.14 -21.60 10.41
C GLU A 71 9.98 -20.64 10.66
N GLU A 72 9.45 -20.64 11.88
CA GLU A 72 8.36 -19.75 12.26
C GLU A 72 8.83 -18.30 12.37
N ALA A 73 10.05 -18.09 12.88
CA ALA A 73 10.69 -16.78 12.89
C ALA A 73 10.83 -16.18 11.48
N ALA A 74 11.33 -16.95 10.52
CA ALA A 74 11.44 -16.51 9.14
C ALA A 74 10.08 -16.18 8.52
N ALA A 75 9.07 -17.02 8.75
CA ALA A 75 7.72 -16.80 8.23
C ALA A 75 7.09 -15.50 8.78
N LEU A 76 7.20 -15.24 10.09
CA LEU A 76 6.69 -14.00 10.69
C LEU A 76 7.46 -12.76 10.22
N ALA A 77 8.78 -12.87 10.04
CA ALA A 77 9.58 -11.78 9.51
C ALA A 77 9.21 -11.44 8.06
N GLU A 78 8.96 -12.44 7.22
CA GLU A 78 8.49 -12.24 5.84
C GLU A 78 7.09 -11.61 5.79
N GLN A 79 6.16 -12.06 6.63
CA GLN A 79 4.84 -11.44 6.75
C GLN A 79 4.95 -9.97 7.18
N SER A 80 5.79 -9.69 8.19
CA SER A 80 6.06 -8.32 8.65
C SER A 80 6.61 -7.45 7.52
N SER A 81 7.60 -7.95 6.77
CA SER A 81 8.17 -7.26 5.61
C SER A 81 7.11 -6.90 4.56
N LEU A 82 6.22 -7.85 4.22
CA LEU A 82 5.13 -7.62 3.28
C LEU A 82 4.15 -6.56 3.78
N GLU A 83 3.81 -6.58 5.07
CA GLU A 83 2.90 -5.60 5.68
C GLU A 83 3.50 -4.19 5.69
N TYR A 84 4.80 -4.01 5.98
CA TYR A 84 5.45 -2.71 5.85
C TYR A 84 5.36 -2.16 4.42
N ARG A 85 5.67 -2.99 3.42
CA ARG A 85 5.63 -2.59 2.00
C ARG A 85 4.23 -2.24 1.56
N LEU A 86 3.23 -2.99 2.01
CA LEU A 86 1.83 -2.71 1.74
C LEU A 86 1.39 -1.37 2.37
N ALA A 87 1.82 -1.10 3.60
CA ALA A 87 1.49 0.15 4.28
C ALA A 87 2.09 1.37 3.56
N VAL A 88 3.34 1.28 3.10
CA VAL A 88 3.98 2.31 2.25
C VAL A 88 3.20 2.51 0.95
N ALA A 89 2.89 1.44 0.23
CA ALA A 89 2.16 1.53 -1.03
C ALA A 89 0.77 2.16 -0.87
N ASN A 90 0.06 1.86 0.24
CA ASN A 90 -1.22 2.49 0.54
C ASN A 90 -1.07 3.98 0.86
N ALA A 91 -0.04 4.37 1.62
CA ALA A 91 0.23 5.77 1.92
C ALA A 91 0.55 6.57 0.65
N GLU A 92 1.35 6.00 -0.26
CA GLU A 92 1.64 6.60 -1.57
C GLU A 92 0.38 6.72 -2.45
N LEU A 93 -0.46 5.68 -2.47
CA LEU A 93 -1.72 5.69 -3.21
C LEU A 93 -2.66 6.80 -2.70
N ASP A 94 -2.79 6.96 -1.38
CA ASP A 94 -3.66 7.98 -0.79
C ASP A 94 -3.12 9.40 -1.04
N ALA A 95 -1.80 9.58 -1.03
CA ALA A 95 -1.17 10.84 -1.41
C ALA A 95 -1.42 11.18 -2.88
N ALA A 96 -1.27 10.20 -3.78
CA ALA A 96 -1.52 10.37 -5.21
C ALA A 96 -2.97 10.74 -5.50
N LYS A 97 -3.94 10.09 -4.85
CA LYS A 97 -5.38 10.42 -4.99
C LYS A 97 -5.68 11.86 -4.56
N LYS A 98 -5.11 12.31 -3.45
CA LYS A 98 -5.33 13.69 -2.96
C LYS A 98 -4.76 14.72 -3.92
N GLU A 99 -3.60 14.47 -4.51
CA GLU A 99 -3.03 15.39 -5.49
C GLU A 99 -3.83 15.38 -6.80
N ASP A 100 -4.30 14.22 -7.26
CA ASP A 100 -5.16 14.10 -8.44
C ASP A 100 -6.48 14.88 -8.27
N GLU A 101 -7.16 14.73 -7.13
CA GLU A 101 -8.38 15.49 -6.80
C GLU A 101 -8.14 17.00 -6.77
N LYS A 102 -6.98 17.43 -6.25
CA LYS A 102 -6.59 18.84 -6.21
C LYS A 102 -6.36 19.39 -7.62
N VAL A 103 -5.61 18.66 -8.44
CA VAL A 103 -5.33 19.04 -9.83
C VAL A 103 -6.61 19.09 -10.66
N GLU A 104 -7.52 18.12 -10.49
CA GLU A 104 -8.82 18.13 -11.18
C GLU A 104 -9.65 19.38 -10.82
N LYS A 105 -9.66 19.73 -9.53
CA LYS A 105 -10.36 20.92 -9.04
C LYS A 105 -9.76 22.22 -9.60
N GLU A 106 -8.43 22.32 -9.63
CA GLU A 106 -7.73 23.48 -10.20
C GLU A 106 -8.04 23.62 -11.70
N LEU A 107 -7.97 22.52 -12.45
CA LEU A 107 -8.27 22.48 -13.88
C LEU A 107 -9.72 22.91 -14.18
N ARG A 108 -10.68 22.42 -13.39
CA ARG A 108 -12.08 22.83 -13.53
C ARG A 108 -12.25 24.33 -13.32
N GLY A 109 -11.60 24.88 -12.28
CA GLY A 109 -11.60 26.31 -12.01
C GLY A 109 -10.96 27.14 -13.13
N ASP A 110 -9.90 26.64 -13.77
CA ASP A 110 -9.29 27.28 -14.94
C ASP A 110 -10.22 27.29 -16.15
N VAL A 111 -10.93 26.19 -16.42
CA VAL A 111 -11.90 26.11 -17.51
C VAL A 111 -13.04 27.10 -17.29
N GLU A 112 -13.58 27.17 -16.07
CA GLU A 112 -14.64 28.12 -15.71
C GLU A 112 -14.18 29.58 -15.88
N ARG A 113 -12.97 29.93 -15.41
CA ARG A 113 -12.38 31.26 -15.62
C ARG A 113 -12.19 31.59 -17.09
N LYS A 114 -11.70 30.64 -17.89
CA LYS A 114 -11.52 30.82 -19.34
C LYS A 114 -12.85 31.11 -20.03
N LEU A 115 -13.90 30.35 -19.70
CA LEU A 115 -15.23 30.56 -20.27
C LEU A 115 -15.81 31.93 -19.88
N LEU A 116 -15.61 32.36 -18.63
CA LEU A 116 -16.02 33.69 -18.18
C LEU A 116 -15.32 34.80 -18.97
N TYR A 117 -13.99 34.74 -19.10
CA TYR A 117 -13.23 35.73 -19.85
C TYR A 117 -13.61 35.74 -21.33
N GLN A 118 -13.82 34.58 -21.94
CA GLN A 118 -14.30 34.49 -23.32
C GLN A 118 -15.69 35.13 -23.47
N SER A 119 -16.60 34.90 -22.53
CA SER A 119 -17.93 35.52 -22.55
C SER A 119 -17.86 37.04 -22.45
N ILE A 120 -16.95 37.59 -21.63
CA ILE A 120 -16.74 39.04 -21.50
C ILE A 120 -16.19 39.60 -22.81
N LEU A 121 -15.14 38.99 -23.36
CA LEU A 121 -14.56 39.38 -24.66
C LEU A 121 -15.60 39.36 -25.78
N ASP A 122 -16.44 38.33 -25.83
CA ASP A 122 -17.50 38.21 -26.83
C ASP A 122 -18.57 39.30 -26.68
N GLN A 123 -18.91 39.70 -25.44
CA GLN A 123 -19.85 40.79 -25.17
C GLN A 123 -19.27 42.15 -25.59
N GLU A 124 -18.03 42.43 -25.24
CA GLU A 124 -17.35 43.68 -25.58
C GLU A 124 -17.16 43.83 -27.09
N THR A 125 -16.79 42.75 -27.79
CA THR A 125 -16.59 42.76 -29.24
C THR A 125 -17.90 42.83 -30.03
N LYS A 126 -18.97 42.16 -29.58
CA LYS A 126 -20.29 42.23 -30.25
C LYS A 126 -21.02 43.55 -30.01
N ASN A 127 -20.89 44.16 -28.82
CA ASN A 127 -21.48 45.48 -28.54
C ASN A 127 -20.62 46.64 -29.04
N GLY A 128 -19.32 46.43 -29.25
CA GLY A 128 -18.39 47.44 -29.80
C GLY A 128 -18.39 47.58 -31.32
N GLY A 129 -18.95 46.60 -32.04
CA GLY A 129 -19.07 46.61 -33.51
C GLY A 129 -20.30 47.34 -34.07
N ALA A 130 -21.20 47.82 -33.21
CA ALA A 130 -22.34 48.66 -33.58
C ALA A 130 -22.01 50.14 -33.32
N LYS A 131 -21.12 50.70 -34.13
CA LYS A 131 -20.94 52.14 -34.29
C LYS A 131 -20.84 52.49 -35.76
#